data_AF-A0A962UEZ0-F1
#
_entry.id   AF-A0A962UEZ0-F1
#
_cell.length_a   1.000
_cell.length_b   1.000
_cell.length_c   1.000
_cell.angle_alpha   90.00
_cell.angle_beta   90.00
_cell.angle_gamma   90.00
#
_symmetry.space_group_name_H-M   'P 1'
#
loop_
_entity.id
_entity.type
_entity.pdbx_description
1 polymer ?
#
loop_
_entity_poly.entity_id
_entity_poly.type
_entity_poly.pdbx_seq_one_letter_code
_entity_poly.pdbx_strand_id
1 'polypeptide(L)'
;SFISAASFQETTRVLTEAAVRGLRDDLRGLKENVIVGRLIPAGTGLAYHLQRRQGWIPSQLTLNSTHMFESGESEVKVIGDDDKNDDSEVDSKDLTA
;
A
#
# COMPACT_ATOMS: atom_id res chain seq x y z
N SER A 1 -12.85 1.19 6.05
CA SER A 1 -13.27 1.77 4.77
C SER A 1 -14.64 2.41 4.93
N PHE A 2 -14.75 3.72 4.62
CA PHE A 2 -16.04 4.41 4.61
C PHE A 2 -16.82 4.11 3.33
N ILE A 3 -16.16 3.79 2.22
CA ILE A 3 -16.79 3.40 0.94
C ILE A 3 -17.57 2.08 1.12
N SER A 4 -16.95 1.11 1.79
CA SER A 4 -17.58 -0.15 2.15
C SER A 4 -18.74 0.05 3.15
N ALA A 5 -18.62 0.98 4.09
CA ALA A 5 -19.68 1.26 5.07
C ALA A 5 -20.89 1.96 4.41
N ALA A 6 -20.66 3.02 3.64
CA ALA A 6 -21.69 3.85 3.02
C ALA A 6 -22.56 3.09 1.99
N SER A 7 -22.06 1.98 1.47
CA SER A 7 -22.73 1.14 0.47
C SER A 7 -23.65 0.07 1.07
N PHE A 8 -23.77 -0.04 2.40
CA PHE A 8 -24.78 -0.89 3.02
C PHE A 8 -26.05 -0.08 3.29
N GLN A 9 -25.98 0.89 4.21
CA GLN A 9 -27.07 1.76 4.63
C GLN A 9 -26.50 3.09 5.17
N GLU A 10 -27.39 4.03 5.52
CA GLU A 10 -27.04 5.33 6.13
C GLU A 10 -26.01 6.15 5.32
N THR A 11 -26.03 6.04 3.98
CA THR A 11 -25.01 6.58 3.07
C THR A 11 -24.70 8.06 3.33
N THR A 12 -25.73 8.91 3.48
CA THR A 12 -25.54 10.35 3.72
C THR A 12 -24.75 10.62 4.99
N ARG A 13 -25.09 9.93 6.08
CA ARG A 13 -24.42 10.10 7.38
C ARG A 13 -22.97 9.62 7.34
N VAL A 14 -22.73 8.45 6.75
CA VAL A 14 -21.37 7.89 6.65
C VAL A 14 -20.48 8.79 5.80
N LEU A 15 -20.99 9.34 4.70
CA LEU A 15 -20.22 10.24 3.83
C LEU A 15 -19.96 11.60 4.49
N THR A 16 -20.92 12.17 5.21
CA THR A 16 -20.71 13.45 5.91
C THR A 16 -19.67 13.32 7.02
N GLU A 17 -19.75 12.28 7.85
CA GLU A 17 -18.76 12.03 8.91
C GLU A 17 -17.35 11.81 8.32
N ALA A 18 -17.24 11.08 7.22
CA ALA A 18 -15.96 10.86 6.55
C ALA A 18 -15.39 12.14 5.92
N ALA A 19 -16.23 12.98 5.31
CA ALA A 19 -15.82 14.24 4.70
C ALA A 19 -15.35 15.26 5.74
N VAL A 20 -16.09 15.40 6.85
CA VAL A 20 -15.73 16.32 7.95
C VAL A 20 -14.41 15.90 8.62
N ARG A 21 -14.16 14.60 8.72
CA ARG A 21 -12.92 14.04 9.30
C ARG A 21 -11.77 13.91 8.29
N GLY A 22 -11.99 14.20 7.00
CA GLY A 22 -10.97 14.04 5.96
C GLY A 22 -10.48 12.60 5.76
N LEU A 23 -11.33 11.60 5.99
CA LEU A 23 -10.92 10.19 5.93
C LEU A 23 -10.53 9.77 4.51
N ARG A 24 -9.48 8.95 4.40
CA ARG A 24 -9.04 8.30 3.16
C ARG A 24 -9.25 6.79 3.25
N ASP A 25 -9.52 6.18 2.11
CA ASP A 25 -9.77 4.75 2.01
C ASP A 25 -8.62 4.06 1.26
N ASP A 26 -7.93 3.14 1.94
CA ASP A 26 -6.76 2.45 1.39
C ASP A 26 -7.11 1.31 0.40
N LEU A 27 -8.40 1.02 0.19
CA LEU A 27 -8.87 -0.02 -0.74
C LEU A 27 -8.24 -1.40 -0.48
N ARG A 28 -8.15 -1.83 0.78
CA ARG A 28 -7.57 -3.13 1.21
C ARG A 28 -8.61 -4.24 1.34
N GLY A 29 -9.89 -3.89 1.39
CA GLY A 29 -11.02 -4.78 1.61
C GLY A 29 -11.70 -5.27 0.33
N LEU A 30 -12.58 -6.25 0.46
CA LEU A 30 -13.31 -6.83 -0.67
C LEU A 30 -14.30 -5.83 -1.29
N LYS A 31 -15.18 -5.28 -0.45
CA LYS A 31 -16.35 -4.51 -0.90
C LYS A 31 -15.96 -3.20 -1.60
N GLU A 32 -15.03 -2.44 -1.03
CA GLU A 32 -14.46 -1.23 -1.66
C GLU A 32 -13.81 -1.51 -3.02
N ASN A 33 -13.03 -2.59 -3.18
CA ASN A 33 -12.43 -2.92 -4.47
C ASN A 33 -13.48 -3.29 -5.51
N VAL A 34 -14.55 -3.98 -5.11
CA VAL A 34 -15.70 -4.27 -6.00
C VAL A 34 -16.39 -2.98 -6.42
N ILE A 35 -16.67 -2.07 -5.50
CA ILE A 35 -17.38 -0.80 -5.79
C ILE A 35 -16.55 0.09 -6.73
N VAL A 36 -15.24 0.15 -6.53
CA VAL A 36 -14.32 0.97 -7.35
C VAL A 36 -13.94 0.30 -8.68
N GLY A 37 -14.23 -0.99 -8.85
CA GLY A 37 -13.93 -1.74 -10.07
C GLY A 37 -12.47 -2.20 -10.18
N ARG A 38 -11.77 -2.41 -9.06
CA ARG A 38 -10.41 -2.96 -9.01
C ARG A 38 -10.46 -4.46 -8.74
N LEU A 39 -9.37 -5.18 -9.06
CA LEU A 39 -9.21 -6.58 -8.67
C LEU A 39 -9.42 -6.72 -7.16
N ILE A 40 -10.14 -7.75 -6.74
CA ILE A 40 -10.41 -8.00 -5.32
C ILE A 40 -9.19 -8.62 -4.62
N PRO A 41 -8.97 -8.37 -3.32
CA PRO A 41 -7.85 -8.94 -2.56
C PRO A 41 -8.12 -10.40 -2.14
N ALA A 42 -8.61 -11.21 -3.07
CA ALA A 42 -8.94 -12.62 -2.86
C ALA A 42 -8.76 -13.41 -4.16
N GLY A 43 -8.55 -14.72 -4.05
CA GLY A 43 -8.35 -15.60 -5.21
C GLY A 43 -7.24 -15.11 -6.13
N THR A 44 -7.54 -15.03 -7.44
CA THR A 44 -6.61 -14.58 -8.47
C THR A 44 -6.16 -13.12 -8.31
N GLY A 45 -6.94 -12.29 -7.62
CA GLY A 45 -6.58 -10.90 -7.35
C GLY A 45 -5.60 -10.72 -6.18
N LEU A 46 -5.33 -11.77 -5.38
CA LEU A 46 -4.42 -11.67 -4.23
C LEU A 46 -2.98 -11.33 -4.65
N ALA A 47 -2.46 -11.96 -5.71
CA ALA A 47 -1.10 -11.72 -6.20
C ALA A 47 -0.87 -10.24 -6.56
N TYR A 48 -1.85 -9.62 -7.21
CA TYR A 48 -1.84 -8.20 -7.57
C TYR A 48 -1.77 -7.28 -6.34
N HIS A 49 -2.54 -7.61 -5.30
CA HIS A 49 -2.54 -6.85 -4.05
C HIS A 49 -1.25 -7.05 -3.24
N LEU A 50 -0.68 -8.26 -3.23
CA LEU A 50 0.60 -8.54 -2.58
C LEU A 50 1.75 -7.79 -3.26
N GLN A 51 1.82 -7.83 -4.60
CA GLN A 51 2.86 -7.15 -5.37
C GLN A 51 2.84 -5.62 -5.16
N ARG A 52 1.63 -5.04 -5.09
CA ARG A 52 1.45 -3.61 -4.80
C ARG A 52 1.81 -3.21 -3.37
N ARG A 53 1.61 -4.12 -2.40
CA ARG A 53 2.05 -3.91 -1.02
C ARG A 53 3.57 -4.02 -0.87
N GLN A 54 4.21 -4.82 -1.72
CA GLN A 54 5.65 -5.11 -1.62
C GLN A 54 6.54 -4.19 -2.46
N GLY A 55 6.00 -3.18 -3.17
CA GLY A 55 6.83 -2.25 -3.95
C GLY A 55 7.78 -2.97 -4.91
N TRP A 56 7.30 -4.02 -5.58
CA TRP A 56 8.15 -4.88 -6.39
C TRP A 56 8.80 -4.09 -7.53
N ILE A 57 10.09 -3.80 -7.38
CA ILE A 57 10.97 -3.31 -8.45
C ILE A 57 11.25 -4.50 -9.37
N PRO A 58 10.85 -4.47 -10.65
CA PRO A 58 11.29 -5.48 -11.60
C PRO A 58 12.77 -5.25 -11.84
N SER A 59 13.64 -6.17 -11.38
CA SER A 59 15.04 -6.16 -11.79
C SER A 59 15.11 -6.34 -13.31
N GLN A 60 15.53 -5.27 -13.98
CA GLN A 60 15.70 -5.25 -15.42
C GLN A 60 16.75 -6.29 -15.84
N LEU A 61 16.34 -7.14 -16.78
CA LEU A 61 17.11 -7.61 -17.95
C LEU A 61 18.64 -7.50 -17.83
N THR A 62 19.31 -8.57 -17.44
CA THR A 62 20.70 -8.80 -17.85
C THR A 62 20.75 -9.97 -18.82
N LEU A 63 20.65 -9.63 -20.10
CA LEU A 63 21.25 -10.46 -21.15
C LEU A 63 22.75 -10.52 -20.85
N ASN A 64 23.25 -11.68 -20.46
CA ASN A 64 24.62 -12.14 -20.75
C ASN A 64 24.69 -13.63 -20.43
N SER A 65 24.61 -14.45 -21.48
CA SER A 65 25.09 -15.82 -21.47
C SER A 65 26.58 -15.83 -21.10
N THR A 66 26.99 -16.62 -20.10
CA THR A 66 28.10 -17.61 -20.13
C THR A 66 28.38 -18.12 -18.70
N HIS A 67 28.35 -19.46 -18.53
CA HIS A 67 28.85 -20.28 -17.41
C HIS A 67 28.09 -20.24 -16.06
N MET A 68 27.26 -21.23 -15.68
CA MET A 68 27.43 -22.69 -15.41
C MET A 68 27.84 -23.01 -13.95
N PHE A 69 26.92 -23.66 -13.21
CA PHE A 69 27.05 -24.54 -12.01
C PHE A 69 28.00 -24.09 -10.87
N GLU A 70 27.58 -24.04 -9.60
CA GLU A 70 27.22 -25.20 -8.78
C GLU A 70 26.40 -24.81 -7.53
N SER A 71 25.68 -25.81 -7.04
CA SER A 71 24.73 -25.88 -5.93
C SER A 71 25.20 -25.31 -4.60
N GLY A 72 24.21 -24.86 -3.81
CA GLY A 72 24.26 -24.93 -2.36
C GLY A 72 24.57 -23.61 -1.68
N GLU A 73 23.51 -23.05 -1.07
CA GLU A 73 23.55 -22.21 0.13
C GLU A 73 24.22 -20.85 -0.01
N SER A 74 23.43 -19.77 -0.01
CA SER A 74 23.94 -18.46 0.36
C SER A 74 22.84 -17.61 0.98
N GLU A 75 23.05 -17.33 2.26
CA GLU A 75 22.56 -16.16 3.00
C GLU A 75 22.31 -14.95 2.11
N VAL A 76 21.15 -14.31 2.29
CA VAL A 76 21.00 -12.93 1.84
C VAL A 76 21.64 -12.00 2.87
N LYS A 77 22.80 -11.51 2.49
CA LYS A 77 23.54 -10.42 3.11
C LYS A 77 22.87 -9.07 2.80
N VAL A 78 22.41 -8.42 3.86
CA VAL A 78 22.43 -6.98 4.22
C VAL A 78 22.43 -5.94 3.08
N ILE A 79 21.45 -5.03 3.09
CA ILE A 79 21.68 -3.60 2.82
C ILE A 79 20.91 -2.80 3.87
N GLY A 80 21.67 -2.10 4.72
CA GLY A 80 21.14 -1.16 5.70
C GLY A 80 20.84 0.20 5.06
N ASP A 81 19.96 0.91 5.77
CA ASP A 81 19.84 2.36 5.91
C ASP A 81 20.04 3.24 4.66
N ASP A 82 18.93 3.78 4.14
CA ASP A 82 18.79 5.20 3.80
C ASP A 82 17.39 5.46 3.24
N ASP A 83 16.53 6.11 4.04
CA ASP A 83 15.66 7.19 3.55
C ASP A 83 15.03 7.92 4.74
N LYS A 84 15.72 9.00 5.13
CA LYS A 84 15.19 10.08 5.96
C LYS A 84 14.33 11.01 5.08
N ASN A 85 13.23 11.48 5.68
CA ASN A 85 12.48 12.72 5.42
C ASN A 85 11.53 12.81 4.20
N ASP A 86 10.23 12.82 4.49
CA ASP A 86 9.34 14.00 4.37
C ASP A 86 8.03 13.58 5.10
N ASP A 87 7.59 14.18 6.22
CA ASP A 87 6.93 15.48 6.25
C ASP A 87 7.08 16.12 7.64
N SER A 88 7.78 17.26 7.72
CA SER A 88 7.67 18.16 8.87
C SER A 88 6.43 19.04 8.69
N GLU A 89 5.30 18.66 9.30
CA GLU A 89 4.17 19.57 9.48
C GLU A 89 4.44 20.44 10.72
N VAL A 90 4.69 21.72 10.45
CA VAL A 90 4.89 22.78 11.44
C VAL A 90 3.54 23.07 12.08
N ASP A 91 3.39 22.83 13.38
CA ASP A 91 2.34 23.50 14.15
C ASP A 91 2.93 24.19 15.38
N SER A 92 3.07 25.51 15.23
CA SER A 92 3.45 26.43 16.29
C SER A 92 2.29 26.56 17.26
N LYS A 93 2.40 26.00 18.47
CA LYS A 93 1.54 26.33 19.62
C LYS A 93 2.21 25.91 20.93
N ASP A 94 3.25 26.65 21.31
CA ASP A 94 3.66 26.78 22.70
C ASP A 94 4.24 28.20 22.89
N LEU A 95 3.35 29.17 23.03
CA LEU A 95 3.64 30.47 23.63
C LEU A 95 2.74 30.59 24.87
N THR A 96 3.19 29.93 25.93
CA THR A 96 2.74 30.18 27.30
C THR A 96 3.98 30.47 28.14
N ALA A 97 4.33 31.76 28.23
CA ALA A 97 5.01 32.45 29.33
C ALA A 97 5.41 33.86 28.86
#